data_AF-A0A7V5G9B5-F1
#
_entry.id   AF-A0A7V5G9B5-F1
#
_cell.length_a   1.000
_cell.length_b   1.000
_cell.length_c   1.000
_cell.angle_alpha   90.00
_cell.angle_beta   90.00
_cell.angle_gamma   90.00
#
_symmetry.space_group_name_H-M   'P 1'
#
loop_
_entity.id
_entity.type
_entity.pdbx_description
1 polymer ?
#
loop_
_entity_poly.entity_id
_entity_poly.type
_entity_poly.pdbx_seq_one_letter_code
_entity_poly.pdbx_strand_id
1 'polypeptide(L)'
;GFIPGIRPGRPTANFIGHSLNRILFIGATSLGLVAILPNIVRQFTGITTFVLGGTSLLIVVAVILEVIEQIKSQLSMREYE
;
A
#
# COMPACT_ATOMS: atom_id res chain seq x y z
N GLY A 1 -8.31 13.78 20.20
CA GLY A 1 -7.12 13.49 21.02
C GLY A 1 -6.03 14.48 20.66
N PHE A 2 -5.23 14.91 21.64
CA PHE A 2 -4.05 15.75 21.43
C PHE A 2 -2.79 14.89 21.48
N ILE A 3 -1.77 15.25 20.72
CA ILE A 3 -0.48 14.55 20.79
C ILE A 3 0.19 14.98 22.11
N PRO A 4 0.47 14.06 23.04
CA PRO A 4 1.12 14.40 24.30
C PRO A 4 2.49 15.04 24.02
N GLY A 5 2.78 16.17 24.67
CA GLY A 5 4.04 16.91 24.52
C GLY A 5 4.05 18.03 23.47
N ILE A 6 2.97 18.23 22.69
CA ILE A 6 2.91 19.28 21.66
C ILE A 6 1.68 20.16 21.87
N ARG A 7 1.87 21.49 21.89
CA ARG A 7 0.75 22.43 22.03
C ARG A 7 -0.23 22.28 20.85
N PRO A 8 -1.54 22.15 21.11
CA PRO A 8 -2.54 21.95 20.05
C PRO A 8 -2.52 23.08 19.00
N GLY A 9 -2.73 22.72 17.73
CA GLY A 9 -2.84 23.66 16.61
C GLY A 9 -1.68 23.57 15.62
N ARG A 10 -1.09 24.71 15.24
CA ARG A 10 0.05 24.80 14.30
C ARG A 10 1.23 23.86 14.65
N PRO A 11 1.64 23.71 15.92
CA PRO A 11 2.78 22.85 16.26
C PRO A 11 2.46 21.37 16.04
N THR A 12 1.23 20.93 16.33
CA THR A 12 0.76 19.56 16.06
C THR A 12 0.72 19.26 14.55
N ALA A 13 0.21 20.20 13.76
CA ALA A 13 0.14 20.05 12.30
C ALA A 13 1.52 19.90 11.66
N ASN A 14 2.51 20.70 12.11
CA ASN A 14 3.89 20.60 11.62
C ASN A 14 4.53 19.25 11.98
N PHE A 15 4.31 18.76 13.20
CA PHE A 15 4.83 17.46 13.65
C PHE A 15 4.25 16.28 12.87
N ILE A 16 2.93 16.29 12.67
CA ILE A 16 2.24 15.28 11.85
C ILE A 16 2.72 15.37 10.41
N GLY A 17 2.79 16.57 9.84
CA GLY A 17 3.25 16.79 8.47
C GLY A 17 4.66 16.26 8.21
N HIS A 18 5.60 16.46 9.15
CA HIS A 18 6.95 15.94 9.03
C HIS A 18 7.01 14.40 9.06
N SER A 19 6.21 13.80 9.94
CA SER A 19 6.11 12.34 10.06
C SER A 19 5.44 11.72 8.83
N LEU A 20 4.35 12.32 8.36
CA LEU A 20 3.66 11.92 7.14
C LEU A 20 4.58 11.99 5.92
N ASN A 21 5.35 13.08 5.77
CA ASN A 21 6.25 13.22 4.63
C ASN A 21 7.32 12.12 4.58
N ARG A 22 7.86 11.71 5.73
CA ARG A 22 8.82 10.60 5.80
C ARG A 22 8.19 9.25 5.42
N ILE A 23 6.97 8.99 5.87
CA ILE A 23 6.24 7.75 5.54
C ILE A 23 5.85 7.75 4.05
N LEU A 24 5.32 8.87 3.56
CA LEU A 24 4.92 9.07 2.17
C LEU A 24 6.08 8.93 1.21
N PHE A 25 7.29 9.38 1.58
CA PHE A 25 8.46 9.21 0.72
C PHE A 25 8.72 7.73 0.41
N ILE A 26 8.71 6.87 1.44
CA ILE A 26 8.92 5.42 1.29
C ILE A 26 7.74 4.78 0.52
N GLY A 27 6.50 5.15 0.86
CA GLY A 27 5.29 4.63 0.22
C GLY A 27 5.17 5.03 -1.26
N ALA A 28 5.51 6.27 -1.61
CA ALA A 28 5.48 6.75 -2.99
C ALA A 28 6.52 6.04 -3.85
N THR A 29 7.71 5.78 -3.31
CA THR A 29 8.74 5.01 -4.01
C THR A 29 8.30 3.57 -4.27
N SER A 30 7.71 2.89 -3.28
CA SER A 30 7.25 1.50 -3.46
C SER A 30 6.08 1.41 -4.44
N LEU A 31 5.10 2.31 -4.34
CA LEU A 31 3.96 2.38 -5.26
C LEU A 31 4.40 2.68 -6.69
N GLY A 32 5.33 3.62 -6.88
CA GLY A 32 5.90 3.92 -8.19
C GLY A 32 6.61 2.71 -8.81
N LEU A 33 7.34 1.94 -8.01
CA LEU A 33 8.03 0.74 -8.47
C LEU A 33 7.05 -0.37 -8.88
N VAL A 34 5.98 -0.58 -8.10
CA VAL A 34 4.92 -1.54 -8.42
C VAL A 34 4.15 -1.14 -9.69
N ALA A 35 3.92 0.15 -9.92
CA ALA A 35 3.23 0.63 -11.12
C ALA A 35 4.04 0.43 -12.41
N ILE A 36 5.38 0.46 -12.32
CA ILE A 36 6.28 0.31 -13.47
C ILE A 36 6.56 -1.17 -13.81
N LEU A 37 6.50 -2.06 -12.81
CA LEU A 37 6.68 -3.52 -13.00
C LEU A 37 5.90 -4.12 -14.19
N PRO A 38 4.58 -3.90 -14.36
CA PRO A 38 3.85 -4.48 -15.49
C PRO A 38 4.32 -3.93 -16.84
N ASN A 39 4.79 -2.68 -16.89
CA ASN A 39 5.29 -2.09 -18.13
C ASN A 39 6.62 -2.73 -18.57
N ILE A 40 7.50 -3.04 -17.61
CA ILE A 40 8.78 -3.72 -17.86
C ILE A 40 8.53 -5.17 -18.33
N VAL A 41 7.67 -5.92 -17.64
CA VAL A 41 7.35 -7.32 -18.00
C VAL A 41 6.75 -7.42 -19.41
N ARG A 42 5.94 -6.43 -19.82
CA ARG A 42 5.42 -6.33 -21.18
C ARG A 42 6.51 -6.13 -22.23
N GLN A 43 7.53 -5.32 -21.96
CA GLN A 43 8.63 -5.08 -22.91
C GLN A 43 9.53 -6.30 -23.10
N PHE A 44 9.83 -7.07 -22.04
CA PHE A 44 10.72 -8.23 -22.14
C PHE A 44 10.09 -9.45 -22.81
N THR A 45 8.76 -9.63 -22.68
CA THR A 45 8.10 -10.87 -23.10
C THR A 45 7.57 -10.83 -24.54
N GLY A 46 7.46 -9.64 -25.17
CA GLY A 46 7.14 -9.49 -26.61
C GLY A 46 5.74 -9.97 -27.05
N ILE A 47 4.92 -10.51 -26.14
CA ILE A 47 3.59 -11.04 -26.43
C ILE A 47 2.54 -9.93 -26.24
N THR A 48 1.95 -9.48 -27.34
CA THR A 48 0.88 -8.46 -27.39
C THR A 48 -0.47 -8.97 -26.85
N THR A 49 -0.65 -10.29 -26.75
CA THR A 49 -1.88 -10.94 -26.28
C THR A 49 -1.97 -11.08 -24.74
N PHE A 50 -1.05 -10.46 -23.99
CA PHE A 50 -1.16 -10.34 -22.52
C PHE A 50 -2.26 -9.34 -22.07
N VAL A 51 -3.27 -9.08 -22.91
CA VAL A 51 -4.50 -8.35 -22.57
C VAL A 51 -5.20 -8.98 -21.35
N LEU A 52 -4.99 -10.28 -21.15
CA LEU A 52 -5.43 -11.08 -20.01
C LEU A 52 -4.43 -11.16 -18.85
N GLY A 53 -3.32 -10.41 -18.84
CA GLY A 53 -2.25 -10.62 -17.87
C GLY A 53 -1.76 -9.39 -17.11
N GLY A 54 -2.00 -8.16 -17.59
CA GLY A 54 -1.65 -6.95 -16.83
C GLY A 54 -2.70 -6.58 -15.79
N THR A 55 -3.96 -6.43 -16.25
CA THR A 55 -5.12 -6.12 -15.39
C THR A 55 -5.46 -7.29 -14.47
N SER A 56 -5.41 -8.53 -14.97
CA SER A 56 -5.65 -9.72 -14.15
C SER A 56 -4.60 -9.90 -13.05
N LEU A 57 -3.31 -9.62 -13.31
CA LEU A 57 -2.26 -9.72 -12.29
C LEU A 57 -2.48 -8.69 -11.16
N LEU A 58 -2.83 -7.45 -11.52
CA LEU A 58 -3.17 -6.43 -10.52
C LEU A 58 -4.39 -6.83 -9.68
N ILE A 59 -5.43 -7.37 -10.33
CA ILE A 59 -6.63 -7.89 -9.64
C ILE A 59 -6.26 -9.06 -8.72
N VAL A 60 -5.45 -10.02 -9.19
CA VAL A 60 -5.05 -11.21 -8.41
C VAL A 60 -4.28 -10.81 -7.17
N VAL A 61 -3.29 -9.91 -7.28
CA VAL A 61 -2.52 -9.45 -6.12
C VAL A 61 -3.41 -8.69 -5.14
N ALA A 62 -4.29 -7.81 -5.64
CA ALA A 62 -5.22 -7.05 -4.80
C ALA A 62 -6.16 -7.98 -4.00
N VAL A 63 -6.78 -8.96 -4.68
CA VAL A 63 -7.71 -9.92 -4.05
C VAL A 63 -6.98 -10.82 -3.06
N ILE A 64 -5.76 -11.29 -3.36
CA ILE A 64 -4.99 -12.13 -2.41
C ILE A 64 -4.69 -11.36 -1.12
N LEU A 65 -4.30 -10.10 -1.22
CA LEU A 65 -4.03 -9.27 -0.03
C LEU A 65 -5.29 -9.08 0.81
N GLU A 66 -6.43 -8.81 0.17
CA GLU A 66 -7.73 -8.67 0.83
C GLU A 66 -8.15 -9.98 1.54
N VAL A 67 -7.96 -11.13 0.89
CA VAL A 67 -8.25 -12.45 1.49
C VAL A 67 -7.37 -12.70 2.71
N ILE A 68 -6.08 -12.36 2.65
CA ILE A 68 -5.16 -12.53 3.80
C ILE A 68 -5.61 -11.66 4.98
N GLU A 69 -5.99 -10.40 4.73
CA GLU A 69 -6.46 -9.49 5.77
C GLU A 69 -7.77 -9.97 6.40
N GLN A 70 -8.69 -10.50 5.58
CA GLN A 70 -9.93 -11.11 6.05
C GLN A 70 -9.67 -12.36 6.91
N ILE A 71 -8.69 -13.18 6.55
CA ILE A 71 -8.28 -14.34 7.37
C ILE A 71 -7.68 -13.86 8.70
N LYS A 72 -6.83 -12.83 8.68
CA LYS A 72 -6.21 -12.25 9.88
C LYS A 72 -7.24 -11.67 10.83
N SER A 73 -8.27 -10.98 10.33
CA SER A 73 -9.32 -10.42 11.20
C SER A 73 -10.12 -11.51 11.93
N GLN A 74 -10.39 -12.63 11.26
CA GLN A 74 -11.03 -13.81 11.86
C GLN A 74 -10.14 -14.50 12.91
N LEU A 75 -8.83 -14.60 12.65
CA LEU A 75 -7.86 -15.13 13.63
C LEU A 75 -7.71 -14.20 14.83
N SER A 76 -7.68 -12.88 14.63
CA SER A 76 -7.59 -11.92 15.72
C SER A 76 -8.80 -12.00 16.65
N MET A 77 -10.01 -12.21 16.11
CA MET A 77 -11.20 -12.45 16.94
C MET A 77 -11.06 -13.68 17.83
N ARG A 78 -10.31 -14.70 17.42
CA ARG A 78 -10.02 -15.90 18.21
C ARG A 78 -8.91 -15.71 19.24
N GLU A 79 -7.95 -14.82 18.99
CA GLU A 79 -6.89 -14.46 19.96
C GLU A 79 -7.37 -13.49 21.05
N TYR A 80 -8.54 -12.86 20.84
CA TYR A 80 -9.17 -11.98 21.83
C TYR A 80 -10.21 -12.69 22.74
N GLU A 81 -10.54 -13.97 22.49
CA GLU A 81 -11.24 -14.86 23.44
C GLU A 81 -10.26 -15.61 24.35
#